data_AF-A0A936LWP8-F1
#
_entry.id   AF-A0A936LWP8-F1
#
_cell.length_a   1.000
_cell.length_b   1.000
_cell.length_c   1.000
_cell.angle_alpha   90.00
_cell.angle_beta   90.00
_cell.angle_gamma   90.00
#
_symmetry.space_group_name_H-M   'P 1'
#
loop_
_entity.id
_entity.type
_entity.pdbx_description
1 polymer ?
#
loop_
_entity_poly.entity_id
_entity_poly.type
_entity_poly.pdbx_seq_one_letter_code
_entity_poly.pdbx_strand_id
1 'polypeptide(L)' 'MHFGFQKLRTKGSYSFYKNADGRFTTVPFHSNTMLPRPLIRSILRQINIEMDEYISFFKS' A
#
# COMPACT_ATOMS: atom_id res chain seq x y z
N MET A 1 -0.74 -8.84 -11.74
CA MET A 1 -2.03 -8.74 -11.03
C MET A 1 -1.97 -7.50 -10.13
N HIS A 2 -3.09 -6.79 -9.91
CA HIS A 2 -3.14 -5.59 -9.06
C HIS A 2 -3.99 -5.98 -7.85
N PHE A 3 -3.60 -5.62 -6.62
CA PHE A 3 -4.37 -5.96 -5.40
C PHE A 3 -5.76 -5.30 -5.33
N GLY A 4 -6.26 -4.70 -6.41
CA GLY A 4 -7.58 -4.05 -6.45
C GLY A 4 -7.67 -2.74 -5.67
N PHE A 5 -6.59 -2.27 -5.04
CA PHE A 5 -6.60 -0.99 -4.34
C PHE A 5 -6.66 0.18 -5.32
N GLN A 6 -7.65 1.05 -5.10
CA GLN A 6 -7.85 2.29 -5.83
C GLN A 6 -7.57 3.48 -4.90
N LYS A 7 -6.85 4.48 -5.42
CA LYS A 7 -6.63 5.74 -4.71
C LYS A 7 -7.93 6.55 -4.70
N LEU A 8 -8.49 6.82 -3.53
CA LEU A 8 -9.73 7.60 -3.42
C LEU A 8 -9.47 9.09 -3.20
N ARG A 9 -8.47 9.44 -2.39
CA ARG A 9 -8.13 10.84 -2.09
C ARG A 9 -6.69 11.02 -1.68
N THR A 10 -6.18 12.23 -1.84
CA THR A 10 -4.91 12.68 -1.29
C THR A 10 -5.14 13.91 -0.42
N LYS A 11 -4.54 13.94 0.77
CA LYS A 11 -4.52 15.13 1.65
C LYS A 11 -3.07 15.38 2.06
N GLY A 12 -2.48 16.44 1.54
CA GLY A 12 -1.04 16.71 1.71
C GLY A 12 -0.21 15.51 1.23
N SER A 13 0.80 15.13 2.01
CA SER A 13 1.69 14.01 1.70
C SER A 13 1.12 12.63 2.06
N TYR A 14 -0.21 12.45 2.06
CA TYR A 14 -0.85 11.18 2.38
C TYR A 14 -1.94 10.84 1.37
N SER A 15 -1.88 9.62 0.84
CA SER A 15 -2.86 9.07 -0.10
C SER A 15 -3.65 7.94 0.54
N PHE A 16 -4.97 7.98 0.40
CA PHE A 16 -5.88 6.96 0.90
C PHE A 16 -6.25 5.99 -0.22
N TYR A 17 -6.15 4.71 0.06
CA TYR A 17 -6.45 3.61 -0.86
C TYR A 17 -7.52 2.71 -0.28
N LYS A 18 -8.44 2.27 -1.13
CA LYS A 18 -9.51 1.32 -0.77
C LYS A 18 -9.58 0.21 -1.81
N ASN A 19 -9.81 -1.01 -1.33
CA ASN A 19 -10.09 -2.18 -2.14
C ASN A 19 -11.62 -2.44 -2.16
N ALA A 20 -12.10 -3.04 -3.25
CA ALA A 20 -13.50 -3.45 -3.39
C ALA A 20 -13.93 -4.46 -2.31
N ASP A 21 -13.01 -5.27 -1.80
CA ASP A 21 -13.24 -6.21 -0.69
C ASP A 21 -13.41 -5.54 0.69
N GLY A 22 -13.27 -4.22 0.77
CA GLY A 22 -13.45 -3.44 2.00
C GLY A 22 -12.16 -3.07 2.72
N ARG A 23 -11.01 -3.64 2.34
CA ARG A 23 -9.71 -3.24 2.92
C ARG A 23 -9.35 -1.82 2.54
N PHE A 24 -8.64 -1.11 3.42
CA PHE A 24 -8.15 0.23 3.14
C PHE A 24 -6.84 0.53 3.86
N THR A 25 -6.06 1.45 3.31
CA THR A 25 -4.84 1.94 3.93
C THR A 25 -4.53 3.37 3.53
N THR A 26 -3.73 4.04 4.35
CA THR A 26 -3.17 5.36 4.04
C THR A 26 -1.68 5.21 3.84
N VAL A 27 -1.21 5.60 2.66
CA VAL A 27 0.20 5.55 2.29
C VAL A 27 0.73 6.97 2.26
N PRO A 28 1.78 7.31 3.04
CA PRO A 28 2.44 8.59 2.85
C PRO A 28 3.08 8.63 1.47
N PHE A 29 2.94 9.74 0.78
CA PHE A 29 3.49 9.96 -0.55
C PHE A 29 4.30 11.25 -0.54
N HIS A 30 5.63 11.11 -0.57
CA HIS A 30 6.56 12.19 -0.85
C HIS A 30 7.26 11.84 -2.16
N SER A 31 7.27 12.77 -3.10
CA SER A 31 7.73 12.56 -4.49
C SER A 31 9.15 12.01 -4.63
N ASN A 32 10.00 12.16 -3.61
CA ASN A 32 11.41 11.77 -3.66
C ASN A 32 11.85 10.79 -2.55
N THR A 33 10.93 10.20 -1.79
CA THR A 33 11.31 9.38 -0.62
C THR A 33 10.77 7.97 -0.70
N MET A 34 11.69 7.00 -0.62
CA MET A 34 11.33 5.60 -0.44
C MET A 34 10.68 5.40 0.93
N LEU A 35 9.60 4.61 0.98
CA LEU A 35 8.98 4.26 2.25
C LEU A 35 9.92 3.39 3.10
N PRO A 36 10.11 3.69 4.40
CA PRO A 36 10.87 2.83 5.29
C PRO A 36 10.29 1.41 5.32
N ARG A 37 11.17 0.40 5.34
CA ARG A 37 10.75 -1.01 5.41
C ARG A 37 9.76 -1.31 6.56
N PRO A 38 9.92 -0.77 7.78
CA PRO A 38 8.95 -1.00 8.86
C PRO A 38 7.54 -0.49 8.51
N LEU A 39 7.45 0.66 7.85
CA LEU A 39 6.18 1.25 7.44
C LEU A 39 5.50 0.40 6.36
N ILE A 40 6.26 -0.09 5.38
CA ILE A 40 5.73 -1.00 4.36
C ILE A 40 5.16 -2.24 5.04
N ARG A 41 5.89 -2.87 5.97
CA ARG A 41 5.41 -4.05 6.71
C ARG A 41 4.14 -3.76 7.52
N SER A 42 4.06 -2.61 8.17
CA SER A 42 2.86 -2.20 8.90
C SER A 42 1.66 -2.02 7.97
N ILE A 43 1.86 -1.41 6.80
CA ILE A 43 0.82 -1.24 5.79
C ILE A 43 0.33 -2.60 5.28
N LEU A 44 1.25 -3.51 4.92
CA LEU A 44 0.93 -4.86 4.44
C LEU A 44 0.12 -5.64 5.49
N ARG A 45 0.53 -5.57 6.77
CA ARG A 45 -0.21 -6.19 7.88
C ARG A 45 -1.61 -5.60 8.05
N GLN A 46 -1.76 -4.27 7.95
CA GLN A 46 -3.05 -3.61 8.05
C GLN A 46 -4.02 -4.08 6.96
N ILE A 47 -3.52 -4.32 5.74
CA ILE A 47 -4.33 -4.80 4.62
C ILE A 47 -4.26 -6.32 4.44
N ASN A 48 -3.78 -7.06 5.44
CA ASN A 48 -3.72 -8.51 5.44
C ASN A 48 -3.10 -9.10 4.16
N ILE A 49 -1.97 -8.54 3.73
CA ILE A 49 -1.16 -9.05 2.63
C ILE A 49 0.12 -9.62 3.23
N GLU A 50 0.41 -10.87 2.89
CA GLU A 50 1.63 -11.53 3.32
C GLU A 50 2.85 -11.04 2.55
N MET A 51 4.02 -11.09 3.19
CA MET A 51 5.24 -10.56 2.58
C MET A 51 5.64 -11.31 1.31
N ASP A 52 5.40 -12.63 1.26
CA ASP A 52 5.67 -13.46 0.07
C ASP A 52 4.77 -13.08 -1.09
N GLU A 53 3.49 -12.79 -0.80
CA GLU A 53 2.55 -12.29 -1.78
C GLU A 53 3.06 -10.95 -2.34
N TYR A 54 3.45 -10.01 -1.48
CA TYR A 54 4.05 -8.73 -1.91
C TYR A 54 5.31 -8.91 -2.76
N ILE A 55 6.23 -9.81 -2.38
CA ILE A 55 7.46 -10.08 -3.13
C ILE A 55 7.18 -10.67 -4.51
N SER A 56 6.14 -11.50 -4.63
CA SER A 56 5.79 -12.13 -5.90
C SER A 56 5.49 -11.11 -7.02
N PHE A 57 5.02 -9.91 -6.68
CA PHE A 57 4.76 -8.84 -7.65
C PHE A 57 6.02 -8.21 -8.28
N PHE A 58 7.17 -8.35 -7.66
CA PHE A 58 8.44 -7.81 -8.18
C PHE A 58 9.26 -8.84 -8.94
N LYS A 59 8.79 -10.09 -9.02
CA LYS A 59 9.50 -11.22 -9.64
C LYS A 59 9.08 -11.48 -11.09
N SER A 60 8.40 -10.54 -11.74
CA SER A 60 7.97 -10.60 -13.15
C SER A 60 8.67 -9.57 -14.01
#